data_AF-A0A959NG98-F1
#
_entry.id   AF-A0A959NG98-F1
#
_cell.length_a   1.000
_cell.length_b   1.000
_cell.length_c   1.000
_cell.angle_alpha   90.00
_cell.angle_beta   90.00
_cell.angle_gamma   90.00
#
_symmetry.space_group_name_H-M   'P 1'
#
loop_
_entity.id
_entity.type
_entity.pdbx_description
1 polymer ?
#
loop_
_entity_poly.entity_id
_entity_poly.type
_entity_poly.pdbx_seq_one_letter_code
_entity_poly.pdbx_strand_id
1 'polypeptide(L)'
;TASPGAWIFNNKVDTIQPFKAIDDTTFQLQLVRPYLPILGILSMQYCSIVPHEAVEKYGIDFRRHPVGTGPFQFVTWEEGQALIMKKNLYYFESD
;
A
#
# COMPACT_ATOMS: atom_id res chain seq x y z
N THR A 1 17.96 -2.57 0.18
CA THR A 1 17.04 -1.73 0.95
C THR A 1 15.86 -1.39 0.06
N ALA A 2 14.62 -1.67 0.47
CA ALA A 2 13.44 -1.28 -0.31
C ALA A 2 13.42 0.24 -0.46
N SER A 3 13.11 0.75 -1.65
CA SER A 3 12.96 2.20 -1.87
C SER A 3 11.92 2.73 -0.88
N PRO A 4 12.26 3.72 -0.04
CA PRO A 4 11.46 4.01 1.15
C PRO A 4 10.06 4.56 0.84
N GLY A 5 9.78 5.01 -0.39
CA GLY A 5 8.49 5.58 -0.80
C GLY A 5 8.14 6.90 -0.11
N ALA A 6 8.61 7.11 1.12
CA ALA A 6 8.34 8.22 2.02
C ALA A 6 8.62 9.60 1.41
N TRP A 7 9.53 9.68 0.44
CA TRP A 7 9.86 10.92 -0.25
C TRP A 7 8.64 11.58 -0.91
N ILE A 8 7.62 10.81 -1.30
CA ILE A 8 6.39 11.33 -1.90
C ILE A 8 5.60 12.23 -0.93
N PHE A 9 5.79 12.06 0.37
CA PHE A 9 5.13 12.85 1.41
C PHE A 9 5.99 13.98 1.99
N ASN A 10 7.26 14.08 1.58
CA ASN A 10 8.19 15.08 2.12
C ASN A 10 7.65 16.51 1.98
N ASN A 11 7.58 17.21 3.10
CA ASN A 11 7.07 18.59 3.21
C ASN A 11 5.61 18.77 2.73
N LYS A 12 4.83 17.68 2.63
CA LYS A 12 3.41 17.70 2.24
C LYS A 12 2.50 17.39 3.42
N VAL A 13 2.88 16.42 4.24
CA VAL A 13 2.10 15.95 5.40
C VAL A 13 2.64 16.50 6.71
N ASP A 14 1.78 16.59 7.72
CA ASP A 14 2.13 17.04 9.07
C ASP A 14 3.33 16.26 9.64
N THR A 15 4.22 16.94 10.35
CA THR A 15 5.48 16.33 10.85
C THR A 15 5.30 15.55 12.14
N ILE A 16 4.17 15.70 12.84
CA ILE A 16 3.91 15.10 14.15
C ILE A 16 2.90 13.95 14.00
N GLN A 17 1.75 14.20 13.38
CA GLN A 17 0.69 13.21 13.20
C GLN A 17 0.07 13.31 11.79
N PRO A 18 0.79 12.86 10.74
CA PRO A 18 0.32 12.94 9.35
C PRO A 18 -0.84 12.00 9.03
N PHE A 19 -0.90 10.84 9.70
CA PHE A 19 -1.84 9.76 9.38
C PHE A 19 -2.57 9.32 10.64
N LYS A 20 -3.90 9.23 10.58
CA LYS A 20 -4.72 8.80 11.71
C LYS A 20 -5.88 7.94 11.25
N ALA A 21 -6.00 6.74 11.81
CA ALA A 21 -7.22 5.96 11.76
C ALA A 21 -8.18 6.53 12.82
N ILE A 22 -9.28 7.13 12.38
CA ILE A 22 -10.30 7.68 13.30
C ILE A 22 -11.19 6.54 13.81
N ASP A 23 -11.52 5.60 12.92
CA ASP A 23 -12.24 4.35 13.18
C ASP A 23 -11.92 3.33 12.07
N ASP A 24 -12.63 2.20 12.03
CA ASP A 24 -12.43 1.09 11.09
C ASP A 24 -12.63 1.47 9.61
N THR A 25 -13.33 2.57 9.33
CA THR A 25 -13.70 2.99 7.96
C THR A 25 -13.30 4.43 7.63
N THR A 26 -12.79 5.18 8.61
CA THR A 26 -12.43 6.60 8.46
C THR A 26 -10.93 6.80 8.66
N PHE A 27 -10.26 7.25 7.60
CA PHE A 27 -8.86 7.64 7.61
C PHE A 27 -8.69 9.15 7.44
N GLN A 28 -7.87 9.76 8.29
CA GLN A 28 -7.50 11.17 8.21
C GLN A 28 -6.04 11.34 7.79
N LEU A 29 -5.84 12.16 6.76
CA LEU A 29 -4.54 12.63 6.28
C LEU A 29 -4.39 14.12 6.58
N GLN A 30 -3.41 14.49 7.40
CA GLN A 30 -3.13 15.88 7.74
C GLN A 30 -2.02 16.45 6.85
N LEU A 31 -2.34 17.52 6.11
CA LEU A 31 -1.39 18.26 5.28
C LEU A 31 -0.83 19.47 6.03
N VAL A 32 0.42 19.84 5.73
CA VAL A 32 1.04 21.08 6.27
C VAL A 32 0.34 22.33 5.72
N ARG A 33 -0.10 22.26 4.46
CA ARG A 33 -0.82 23.33 3.75
C ARG A 33 -1.63 22.72 2.60
N PRO A 34 -2.62 23.44 2.04
CA PRO A 34 -3.37 22.97 0.88
C PRO A 34 -2.44 22.52 -0.26
N TYR A 35 -2.62 21.29 -0.73
CA TYR A 35 -1.79 20.70 -1.78
C TYR A 35 -2.65 19.85 -2.73
N LEU A 36 -3.09 20.46 -3.83
CA LEU A 36 -3.99 19.85 -4.81
C LEU A 36 -3.52 18.48 -5.36
N PRO A 37 -2.22 18.24 -5.63
CA PRO A 37 -1.78 16.96 -6.18
C PRO A 37 -1.86 15.76 -5.22
N ILE A 38 -2.28 15.95 -3.96
CA ILE A 38 -2.25 14.87 -2.96
C ILE A 38 -3.03 13.64 -3.38
N LEU A 39 -4.18 13.80 -4.03
CA LEU A 39 -4.99 12.67 -4.49
C LEU A 39 -4.24 11.83 -5.54
N GLY A 40 -3.50 12.49 -6.45
CA GLY A 40 -2.67 11.80 -7.43
C GLY A 40 -1.51 11.04 -6.79
N ILE A 41 -0.93 11.56 -5.70
CA ILE A 41 0.08 10.83 -4.92
C ILE A 41 -0.53 9.58 -4.27
N LEU A 42 -1.71 9.69 -3.69
CA LEU A 42 -2.42 8.55 -3.07
C LEU A 42 -2.78 7.46 -4.08
N SER A 43 -2.94 7.80 -5.36
CA SER A 43 -3.17 6.83 -6.44
C SER A 43 -1.90 6.14 -6.97
N MET A 44 -0.71 6.53 -6.52
CA MET A 44 0.53 5.88 -6.95
C MET A 44 0.69 4.48 -6.33
N GLN A 45 1.44 3.60 -7.01
CA GLN A 45 1.75 2.25 -6.52
C GLN A 45 2.47 2.24 -5.16
N TYR A 46 3.18 3.31 -4.82
CA TYR A 46 3.82 3.46 -3.50
C TYR A 46 2.81 3.56 -2.35
N CYS A 47 1.57 3.94 -2.65
CA CYS A 47 0.47 4.09 -1.68
C CYS A 47 -0.48 2.89 -1.71
N SER A 48 -0.10 1.76 -2.32
CA SER A 48 -0.90 0.54 -2.25
C SER A 48 -1.13 0.12 -0.80
N ILE A 49 -2.39 -0.11 -0.45
CA ILE A 49 -2.79 -0.53 0.90
C ILE A 49 -2.46 -2.00 1.09
N VAL A 50 -1.77 -2.31 2.19
CA VAL A 50 -1.36 -3.66 2.57
C VAL A 50 -1.79 -3.96 4.01
N PRO A 51 -2.09 -5.22 4.35
CA PRO A 51 -2.49 -5.58 5.71
C PRO A 51 -1.32 -5.43 6.69
N HIS A 52 -1.57 -4.80 7.84
CA HIS A 52 -0.58 -4.57 8.88
C HIS A 52 0.03 -5.88 9.38
N GLU A 53 -0.82 -6.89 9.60
CA GLU A 53 -0.43 -8.22 10.08
C GLU A 53 0.49 -8.95 9.09
N ALA A 54 0.36 -8.72 7.79
CA ALA A 54 1.24 -9.30 6.78
C ALA A 54 2.62 -8.62 6.80
N VAL A 55 2.65 -7.30 6.98
CA VAL A 55 3.90 -6.54 7.12
C VAL A 55 4.63 -6.94 8.39
N GLU A 56 3.93 -7.08 9.53
CA GLU A 56 4.53 -7.56 10.78
C GLU A 56 5.06 -8.99 10.66
N LYS A 57 4.28 -9.88 10.04
CA LYS A 57 4.66 -11.30 9.89
C LYS A 57 5.88 -11.51 8.99
N TYR A 58 5.91 -10.85 7.83
CA TYR A 58 6.95 -11.10 6.82
C TYR A 58 8.11 -10.10 6.88
N GLY A 59 7.92 -8.91 7.47
CA GLY A 59 8.97 -7.90 7.64
C GLY A 59 9.75 -7.63 6.35
N ILE A 60 11.07 -7.86 6.39
CA ILE A 60 11.97 -7.67 5.24
C ILE A 60 11.64 -8.60 4.06
N ASP A 61 11.02 -9.75 4.34
CA ASP A 61 10.64 -10.76 3.34
C ASP A 61 9.25 -10.52 2.75
N PHE A 62 8.57 -9.42 3.10
CA PHE A 62 7.25 -9.07 2.54
C PHE A 62 7.27 -9.02 1.01
N ARG A 63 8.38 -8.58 0.40
CA ARG A 63 8.55 -8.57 -1.07
C ARG A 63 8.39 -9.97 -1.69
N ARG A 64 8.75 -11.02 -0.97
CA ARG A 64 8.64 -12.43 -1.42
C ARG A 64 7.27 -13.04 -1.07
N HIS A 65 6.51 -12.38 -0.20
CA HIS A 65 5.19 -12.80 0.26
C HIS A 65 4.19 -11.63 0.16
N PRO A 66 3.99 -11.05 -1.05
CA PRO A 66 3.16 -9.86 -1.18
C PRO A 66 1.69 -10.17 -0.85
N VAL A 67 1.09 -9.32 -0.03
CA VAL A 67 -0.34 -9.40 0.32
C VAL A 67 -0.98 -8.04 0.04
N GLY A 68 -2.14 -8.05 -0.63
CA GLY A 68 -2.89 -6.85 -0.96
C GLY A 68 -4.34 -7.16 -1.31
N THR A 69 -5.08 -6.15 -1.75
CA THR A 69 -6.53 -6.22 -1.99
C THR A 69 -6.92 -6.33 -3.48
N GLY A 70 -5.94 -6.54 -4.36
CA GLY A 70 -6.15 -6.58 -5.81
C GLY A 70 -6.94 -7.80 -6.32
N PRO A 71 -7.25 -7.81 -7.64
CA PRO A 71 -8.05 -8.86 -8.27
C PRO A 71 -7.31 -10.20 -8.43
N PHE A 72 -6.00 -10.22 -8.17
CA PHE A 72 -5.18 -11.42 -8.26
C PHE A 72 -4.39 -11.64 -6.96
N GLN A 73 -4.34 -12.90 -6.51
CA GLN A 73 -3.56 -13.36 -5.37
C GLN A 73 -2.23 -13.95 -5.83
N PHE A 74 -1.15 -13.62 -5.13
CA PHE A 74 0.16 -14.20 -5.34
C PHE A 74 0.15 -15.72 -5.10
N VAL A 75 0.79 -16.50 -5.98
CA VAL A 75 0.95 -17.96 -5.82
C VAL A 75 2.42 -18.32 -5.65
N THR A 76 3.25 -17.97 -6.64
CA THR A 76 4.69 -18.21 -6.59
C THR A 76 5.44 -17.25 -7.52
N TRP A 77 6.70 -17.01 -7.21
CA TRP A 77 7.62 -16.28 -8.07
C TRP A 77 8.87 -17.11 -8.30
N GLU A 78 9.02 -17.59 -9.53
CA GLU A 78 10.24 -18.18 -10.05
C GLU A 78 11.07 -17.05 -10.67
N GLU A 79 12.05 -16.55 -9.91
CA GLU A 79 12.88 -15.41 -10.33
C GLU A 79 13.54 -15.67 -11.69
N GLY A 80 13.37 -14.73 -12.62
CA GLY A 80 13.86 -14.86 -14.00
C GLY A 80 13.01 -15.74 -14.93
N GLN A 81 11.94 -16.37 -14.43
CA GLN A 81 11.09 -17.25 -15.23
C GLN A 81 9.63 -16.81 -15.24
N ALA A 82 8.94 -16.86 -14.09
CA ALA A 82 7.50 -16.66 -14.03
C ALA A 82 7.04 -16.08 -12.69
N LEU A 83 6.11 -15.12 -12.77
CA LEU A 83 5.30 -14.69 -11.63
C LEU A 83 3.91 -15.27 -11.81
N ILE A 84 3.53 -16.22 -10.95
CA ILE A 84 2.24 -16.92 -11.02
C ILE A 84 1.28 -16.29 -10.02
N MET A 85 0.10 -15.92 -10.51
CA MET A 85 -0.98 -15.35 -9.73
C MET A 85 -2.30 -16.05 -10.08
N LYS A 86 -3.24 -16.10 -9.14
CA LYS A 86 -4.59 -16.67 -9.34
C LYS A 86 -5.66 -15.62 -9.08
N LYS A 87 -6.86 -15.79 -9.66
CA LYS A 87 -8.00 -14.89 -9.40
C LYS A 87 -8.29 -14.81 -7.89
N ASN A 88 -8.49 -13.59 -7.38
CA ASN A 88 -9.01 -13.35 -6.04
C ASN A 88 -10.53 -13.53 -6.05
N LEU A 89 -11.01 -14.60 -5.42
CA LEU A 89 -12.45 -14.89 -5.35
C LEU A 89 -13.22 -13.92 -4.43
N TYR A 90 -12.51 -13.14 -3.61
CA TYR A 90 -13.06 -12.17 -2.67
C TYR A 90 -12.74 -10.72 -3.08
N TYR A 91 -12.47 -10.49 -4.37
CA TYR A 91 -12.28 -9.13 -4.88
C TYR A 91 -13.58 -8.33 -4.77
N PHE A 92 -13.47 -7.05 -4.43
CA PHE A 92 -14.63 -6.23 -4.04
C PHE A 92 -15.50 -5.79 -5.24
N GLU A 93 -14.92 -5.68 -6.43
CA GLU A 93 -15.66 -5.38 -7.67
C GLU A 93 -16.19 -6.66 -8.31
N SER A 94 -17.41 -6.55 -8.83
CA SER A 94 -18.07 -7.54 -9.70
C SER A 94 -18.42 -6.87 -11.03
N ASP A 95 -18.25 -7.61 -12.14
CA ASP A 95 -18.76 -7.22 -13.46
C ASP A 95 -20.29 -7.37 -13.55
#